data_AF-A0A7R9ISV4-F1
#
_entry.id   AF-A0A7R9ISV4-F1
#
_cell.length_a   1.000
_cell.length_b   1.000
_cell.length_c   1.000
_cell.angle_alpha   90.00
_cell.angle_beta   90.00
_cell.angle_gamma   90.00
#
_symmetry.space_group_name_H-M   'P 1'
#
loop_
_entity.id
_entity.type
_entity.pdbx_description
1 polymer ?
#
loop_
_entity_poly.entity_id
_entity_poly.type
_entity_poly.pdbx_seq_one_letter_code
_entity_poly.pdbx_strand_id
1 'polypeptide(L)'
;MYFQCVPWRDRSCCTFNTTHLTHHGSPYNFNFNHCGHVKNMSEECRRHFIQDSCFYECSPNVGPWVVKVEMKIRNERFVHVPLCSSDCEAWFEACIDDYTCTDNWVQNFKWAGGTNQCHPGSECRTFRETFETAENFCHKEVSPHVLATRVLTRKCLASDASLLLRVKNRRLIGGADWLAVRAKPSLSTVRPHVWDESWEVTPDELACMRIWFDGSKGNPNDNVAKLRVAELVRMANSGGPVSLHHSLVLMLLLVAVVRLFSA
;
A
#
# COMPACT_ATOMS: atom_id res chain seq x y z
N MET A 1 22.31 -1.63 2.69
CA MET A 1 21.04 -1.48 3.41
C MET A 1 21.30 -1.08 4.85
N TYR A 2 20.58 -0.12 5.43
CA TYR A 2 20.82 0.39 6.78
C TYR A 2 19.86 -0.19 7.84
N PHE A 3 20.42 -0.62 8.98
CA PHE A 3 19.75 -1.04 10.22
C PHE A 3 18.43 -1.80 10.05
N GLN A 4 17.27 -1.20 10.35
CA GLN A 4 15.97 -1.92 10.35
C GLN A 4 15.52 -2.33 8.95
N CYS A 5 16.06 -1.70 7.89
CA CYS A 5 15.75 -2.08 6.52
C CYS A 5 16.61 -3.24 6.01
N VAL A 6 17.57 -3.76 6.79
CA VAL A 6 18.44 -4.89 6.40
C VAL A 6 17.71 -6.14 5.89
N PRO A 7 16.50 -6.50 6.36
CA PRO A 7 15.79 -7.68 5.86
C PRO A 7 15.58 -7.71 4.33
N TRP A 8 15.54 -6.55 3.67
CA TRP A 8 15.41 -6.45 2.20
C TRP A 8 16.74 -6.35 1.45
N ARG A 9 17.90 -6.52 2.10
CA ARG A 9 19.23 -6.28 1.52
C ARG A 9 19.44 -7.00 0.18
N ASP A 10 19.01 -8.24 0.06
CA ASP A 10 19.29 -9.08 -1.10
C ASP A 10 18.35 -8.78 -2.27
N ARG A 11 17.15 -8.27 -1.98
CA ARG A 11 16.15 -7.89 -2.98
C ARG A 11 15.26 -6.76 -2.47
N SER A 12 15.54 -5.54 -2.92
CA SER A 12 14.84 -4.33 -2.48
C SER A 12 14.56 -3.34 -3.60
N CYS A 13 13.54 -2.50 -3.41
CA CYS A 13 13.23 -1.35 -4.26
C CYS A 13 13.88 -0.03 -3.81
N CYS A 14 14.66 -0.05 -2.73
CA CYS A 14 15.28 1.12 -2.13
C CYS A 14 16.81 1.06 -2.24
N THR A 15 17.46 2.20 -1.96
CA THR A 15 18.92 2.32 -1.92
C THR A 15 19.43 2.51 -0.49
N PHE A 16 20.73 2.37 -0.27
CA PHE A 16 21.34 2.73 1.01
C PHE A 16 20.97 4.15 1.46
N ASN A 17 21.06 5.13 0.56
CA ASN A 17 20.70 6.53 0.85
C ASN A 17 19.25 6.68 1.29
N THR A 18 18.32 5.99 0.63
CA THR A 18 16.91 5.93 1.05
C THR A 18 16.82 5.46 2.50
N THR A 19 17.44 4.31 2.81
CA THR A 19 17.34 3.72 4.14
C THR A 19 18.08 4.49 5.23
N HIS A 20 19.17 5.18 4.88
CA HIS A 20 19.86 6.08 5.80
C HIS A 20 18.99 7.30 6.15
N LEU A 21 18.33 7.90 5.15
CA LEU A 21 17.38 9.00 5.36
C LEU A 21 16.15 8.58 6.16
N THR A 22 15.66 7.35 5.98
CA THR A 22 14.54 6.81 6.77
C THR A 22 14.85 6.79 8.28
N HIS A 23 16.11 6.55 8.68
CA HIS A 23 16.49 6.43 10.08
C HIS A 23 16.95 7.76 10.70
N HIS A 24 17.80 8.50 9.98
CA HIS A 24 18.47 9.70 10.52
C HIS A 24 17.87 11.00 10.00
N GLY A 25 17.15 10.93 8.88
CA GLY A 25 16.42 12.07 8.35
C GLY A 25 15.02 12.19 8.93
N SER A 26 14.29 13.13 8.38
CA SER A 26 12.85 13.22 8.53
C SER A 26 12.27 12.82 7.16
N PRO A 27 11.99 11.53 6.93
CA PRO A 27 11.41 11.11 5.65
C PRO A 27 10.16 11.95 5.39
N TYR A 28 10.12 12.58 4.21
CA TYR A 28 9.04 13.50 3.81
C TYR A 28 8.90 14.75 4.69
N ASN A 29 9.96 15.13 5.40
CA ASN A 29 9.96 16.17 6.43
C ASN A 29 8.85 15.95 7.50
N PHE A 30 8.55 14.68 7.79
CA PHE A 30 7.59 14.31 8.81
C PHE A 30 8.19 14.35 10.22
N ASN A 31 7.52 15.09 11.10
CA ASN A 31 7.75 15.19 12.53
C ASN A 31 6.88 14.19 13.30
N PHE A 32 7.53 13.12 13.78
CA PHE A 32 6.93 12.15 14.70
C PHE A 32 6.63 12.74 16.09
N ASN A 33 7.33 13.81 16.49
CA ASN A 33 7.16 14.50 17.76
C ASN A 33 6.21 15.70 17.65
N HIS A 34 5.13 15.60 16.86
CA HIS A 34 4.17 16.68 16.68
C HIS A 34 3.40 17.03 17.98
N CYS A 35 3.35 16.10 18.94
CA CYS A 35 2.88 16.31 20.32
C CYS A 35 4.01 16.42 21.35
N GLY A 36 5.24 16.79 20.92
CA GLY A 36 6.44 16.83 21.78
C GLY A 36 6.37 17.78 22.99
N HIS A 37 5.39 18.70 23.03
CA HIS A 37 5.12 19.54 24.18
C HIS A 37 4.50 18.77 25.37
N VAL A 38 3.88 17.62 25.10
CA VAL A 38 3.44 16.66 26.13
C VAL A 38 4.54 15.64 26.37
N LYS A 39 4.94 14.93 25.30
CA LYS A 39 5.94 13.87 25.33
C LYS A 39 6.44 13.62 23.92
N ASN A 40 7.75 13.45 23.74
CA ASN A 40 8.29 12.96 22.47
C ASN A 40 7.88 11.49 22.25
N MET A 41 7.68 11.09 21.00
CA MET A 41 7.36 9.70 20.67
C MET A 41 8.45 8.77 21.19
N SER A 42 8.04 7.67 21.82
CA SER A 42 8.95 6.67 22.36
C SER A 42 9.78 6.01 21.27
N GLU A 43 10.95 5.49 21.65
CA GLU A 43 11.81 4.77 20.70
C GLU A 43 11.15 3.50 20.17
N GLU A 44 10.38 2.78 21.00
CA GLU A 44 9.66 1.57 20.59
C GLU A 44 8.56 1.87 19.58
N CYS A 45 7.72 2.89 19.82
CA CYS A 45 6.71 3.31 18.84
C CYS A 45 7.38 3.76 17.54
N ARG A 46 8.41 4.61 17.63
CA ARG A 46 9.15 5.12 16.47
C ARG A 46 9.82 4.01 15.67
N ARG A 47 10.29 2.94 16.31
CA ARG A 47 10.87 1.77 15.65
C ARG A 47 9.89 1.16 14.65
N HIS A 48 8.63 0.96 15.02
CA HIS A 48 7.64 0.40 14.10
C HIS A 48 7.34 1.31 12.90
N PHE A 49 7.27 2.63 13.10
CA PHE A 49 7.12 3.58 11.99
C PHE A 49 8.31 3.54 11.01
N ILE A 50 9.53 3.29 11.52
CA ILE A 50 10.71 3.08 10.69
C ILE A 50 10.61 1.77 9.91
N GLN A 51 10.14 0.68 10.54
CA GLN A 51 9.92 -0.62 9.86
C GLN A 51 8.88 -0.51 8.76
N ASP A 52 7.75 0.14 9.01
CA ASP A 52 6.73 0.43 8.01
C ASP A 52 7.31 1.27 6.86
N SER A 53 8.12 2.30 7.16
CA SER A 53 8.81 3.08 6.13
C SER A 53 9.81 2.22 5.32
N CYS A 54 10.54 1.31 5.96
CA CYS A 54 11.39 0.35 5.27
C CYS A 54 10.57 -0.58 4.36
N PHE A 55 9.45 -1.12 4.85
CA PHE A 55 8.55 -1.97 4.06
C PHE A 55 8.06 -1.22 2.82
N TYR A 56 7.54 -0.01 3.00
CA TYR A 56 7.03 0.82 1.91
C TYR A 56 8.11 1.17 0.87
N GLU A 57 9.31 1.55 1.32
CA GLU A 57 10.38 1.95 0.42
C GLU A 57 11.06 0.77 -0.28
N CYS A 58 11.21 -0.35 0.43
CA CYS A 58 12.11 -1.41 0.03
C CYS A 58 11.41 -2.69 -0.44
N SER A 59 10.16 -2.96 -0.05
CA SER A 59 9.52 -4.24 -0.34
C SER A 59 9.25 -4.43 -1.85
N PRO A 60 9.79 -5.49 -2.50
CA PRO A 60 9.45 -5.84 -3.87
C PRO A 60 8.12 -6.59 -3.99
N ASN A 61 7.46 -6.87 -2.87
CA ASN A 61 6.33 -7.80 -2.80
C ASN A 61 4.96 -7.10 -2.85
N VAL A 62 4.91 -5.76 -2.80
CA VAL A 62 3.65 -4.99 -2.73
C VAL A 62 2.94 -4.83 -4.06
N GLY A 63 3.58 -5.19 -5.18
CA GLY A 63 3.05 -5.02 -6.55
C GLY A 63 1.58 -5.43 -6.75
N PRO A 64 1.11 -6.59 -6.25
CA PRO A 64 -0.27 -7.04 -6.42
C PRO A 64 -1.35 -6.17 -5.74
N TRP A 65 -0.95 -5.26 -4.86
CA TRP A 65 -1.83 -4.34 -4.13
C TRP A 65 -1.69 -2.89 -4.61
N VAL A 66 -0.82 -2.61 -5.59
CA VAL A 66 -0.64 -1.26 -6.12
C VAL A 66 -1.81 -0.89 -7.02
N VAL A 67 -2.44 0.24 -6.71
CA VAL A 67 -3.51 0.86 -7.49
C VAL A 67 -3.07 2.22 -8.01
N LYS A 68 -3.62 2.60 -9.17
CA LYS A 68 -3.45 3.96 -9.71
C LYS A 68 -4.41 4.91 -8.99
N VAL A 69 -3.91 6.09 -8.68
CA VAL A 69 -4.65 7.15 -8.01
C VAL A 69 -4.37 8.48 -8.69
N GLU A 70 -5.34 9.37 -8.73
CA GLU A 70 -5.19 10.71 -9.31
C GLU A 70 -5.02 11.72 -8.17
N MET A 71 -3.78 11.88 -7.69
CA MET A 71 -3.47 12.76 -6.55
C MET A 71 -2.36 13.73 -6.94
N LYS A 72 -2.40 14.96 -6.39
CA LYS A 72 -1.38 15.98 -6.69
C LYS A 72 0.05 15.51 -6.38
N ILE A 73 0.20 14.66 -5.35
CA ILE A 73 1.49 14.26 -4.81
C ILE A 73 1.98 12.90 -5.33
N ARG A 74 1.09 12.00 -5.77
CA ARG A 74 1.45 10.65 -6.22
C ARG A 74 0.41 10.09 -7.20
N ASN A 75 0.85 9.19 -8.08
CA ASN A 75 -0.03 8.54 -9.06
C ASN A 75 -0.29 7.04 -8.77
N GLU A 76 0.36 6.51 -7.73
CA GLU A 76 0.22 5.12 -7.28
C GLU A 76 0.28 5.05 -5.76
N ARG A 77 -0.46 4.10 -5.18
CA ARG A 77 -0.35 3.68 -3.77
C ARG A 77 -0.68 2.20 -3.66
N PHE A 78 -0.31 1.55 -2.55
CA PHE A 78 -0.92 0.27 -2.22
C PHE A 78 -2.18 0.48 -1.37
N VAL A 79 -3.12 -0.45 -1.50
CA VAL A 79 -4.37 -0.53 -0.73
C VAL A 79 -4.59 -1.96 -0.28
N HIS A 80 -5.15 -2.14 0.91
CA HIS A 80 -5.51 -3.44 1.48
C HIS A 80 -4.37 -4.47 1.42
N VAL A 81 -3.14 -4.02 1.75
CA VAL A 81 -2.04 -4.97 1.92
C VAL A 81 -2.34 -5.77 3.19
N PRO A 82 -2.34 -7.12 3.15
CA PRO A 82 -2.76 -7.92 4.30
C PRO A 82 -1.69 -7.87 5.38
N LEU A 83 -1.82 -7.00 6.38
CA LEU A 83 -0.86 -6.92 7.50
C LEU A 83 -1.14 -8.05 8.48
N CYS A 84 -0.11 -8.80 8.89
CA CYS A 84 -0.28 -9.79 9.93
C CYS A 84 -0.79 -9.18 11.25
N SER A 85 -1.79 -9.80 11.88
CA SER A 85 -2.42 -9.32 13.11
C SER A 85 -1.42 -9.04 14.23
N SER A 86 -0.48 -9.95 14.47
CA SER A 86 0.55 -9.76 15.48
C SER A 86 1.50 -8.58 15.19
N ASP A 87 1.80 -8.29 13.91
CA ASP A 87 2.61 -7.12 13.55
C ASP A 87 1.85 -5.81 13.84
N CYS A 88 0.54 -5.81 13.57
CA CYS A 88 -0.34 -4.67 13.85
C CYS A 88 -0.52 -4.42 15.35
N GLU A 89 -0.80 -5.49 16.11
CA GLU A 89 -0.95 -5.44 17.57
C GLU A 89 0.33 -4.96 18.23
N ALA A 90 1.49 -5.53 17.88
CA ALA A 90 2.78 -5.12 18.43
C ALA A 90 3.09 -3.64 18.16
N TRP A 91 2.74 -3.15 16.96
CA TRP A 91 2.92 -1.73 16.64
C TRP A 91 2.01 -0.85 17.50
N PHE A 92 0.72 -1.17 17.59
CA PHE A 92 -0.20 -0.40 18.41
C PHE A 92 0.21 -0.41 19.88
N GLU A 93 0.53 -1.59 20.44
CA GLU A 93 0.99 -1.77 21.82
C GLU A 93 2.22 -0.92 22.13
N ALA A 94 3.20 -0.86 21.23
CA ALA A 94 4.38 -0.01 21.39
C ALA A 94 4.05 1.50 21.43
N CYS A 95 2.90 1.90 20.87
CA CYS A 95 2.49 3.30 20.74
C CYS A 95 1.38 3.74 21.71
N ILE A 96 0.72 2.83 22.46
CA ILE A 96 -0.51 3.12 23.22
C ILE A 96 -0.43 4.37 24.13
N ASP A 97 0.73 4.59 24.75
CA ASP A 97 0.98 5.70 25.70
C ASP A 97 1.79 6.86 25.09
N ASP A 98 1.97 6.86 23.76
CA ASP A 98 2.45 8.01 23.00
C ASP A 98 1.28 8.88 22.52
N TYR A 99 1.58 10.07 22.00
CA TYR A 99 0.59 11.11 21.77
C TYR A 99 0.49 11.49 20.29
N THR A 100 -0.75 11.64 19.82
CA THR A 100 -1.09 12.23 18.53
C THR A 100 -2.19 13.27 18.73
N CYS A 101 -2.33 14.19 17.77
CA CYS A 101 -3.41 15.18 17.76
C CYS A 101 -4.46 14.89 16.68
N THR A 102 -4.29 13.78 15.95
CA THR A 102 -5.21 13.38 14.90
C THR A 102 -5.16 11.88 14.60
N ASP A 103 -6.26 11.36 14.08
CA ASP A 103 -6.49 9.97 13.65
C ASP A 103 -6.12 9.73 12.17
N ASN A 104 -5.81 10.78 11.40
CA ASN A 104 -5.44 10.67 10.00
C ASN A 104 -4.25 11.57 9.66
N TRP A 105 -3.05 10.99 9.59
CA TRP A 105 -1.81 11.74 9.33
C TRP A 105 -1.69 12.23 7.89
N VAL A 106 -2.56 11.78 7.00
CA VAL A 106 -2.57 12.20 5.60
C VAL A 106 -3.33 13.50 5.39
N GLN A 107 -4.49 13.62 6.06
CA GLN A 107 -5.44 14.68 5.78
C GLN A 107 -5.41 15.80 6.82
N ASN A 108 -5.12 15.48 8.08
CA ASN A 108 -5.44 16.36 9.19
C ASN A 108 -4.24 17.13 9.74
N PHE A 109 -3.05 17.01 9.13
CA PHE A 109 -1.93 17.86 9.50
C PHE A 109 -1.92 19.16 8.71
N LYS A 110 -1.62 20.25 9.42
CA LYS A 110 -1.22 21.51 8.80
C LYS A 110 0.26 21.44 8.44
N TRP A 111 0.59 21.72 7.18
CA TRP A 111 1.98 21.85 6.73
C TRP A 111 2.43 23.30 6.82
N ALA A 112 3.39 23.58 7.71
CA ALA A 112 3.94 24.92 7.91
C ALA A 112 5.44 24.83 8.21
N GLY A 113 6.23 25.73 7.61
CA GLY A 113 7.69 25.70 7.74
C GLY A 113 8.33 24.43 7.17
N GLY A 114 7.64 23.71 6.29
CA GLY A 114 8.12 22.48 5.67
C GLY A 114 7.94 21.20 6.48
N THR A 115 7.27 21.25 7.64
CA THR A 115 6.96 20.08 8.49
C THR A 115 5.47 20.00 8.80
N ASN A 116 4.96 18.82 9.17
CA ASN A 116 3.61 18.65 9.70
C ASN A 116 3.51 19.23 11.13
N GLN A 117 2.37 19.86 11.39
CA GLN A 117 1.99 20.44 12.67
C GLN A 117 0.51 20.11 12.94
N CYS A 118 0.17 19.93 14.21
CA CYS A 118 -1.22 19.83 14.65
C CYS A 118 -2.02 21.07 14.24
N HIS A 119 -3.31 20.89 13.92
CA HIS A 119 -4.19 22.03 13.69
C HIS A 119 -4.35 22.86 14.97
N PRO A 120 -4.47 24.20 14.88
CA PRO A 120 -4.72 25.04 16.04
C PRO A 120 -5.99 24.59 16.79
N GLY A 121 -5.88 24.43 18.11
CA GLY A 121 -6.98 23.97 18.96
C GLY A 121 -7.19 22.45 19.00
N SER A 122 -6.40 21.67 18.24
CA SER A 122 -6.38 20.21 18.42
C SER A 122 -5.69 19.86 19.75
N GLU A 123 -6.29 18.92 20.48
CA GLU A 123 -5.75 18.39 21.72
C GLU A 123 -4.87 17.17 21.42
N CYS A 124 -3.70 17.08 22.05
CA CYS A 124 -2.88 15.87 21.99
C CYS A 124 -3.42 14.83 22.96
N ARG A 125 -3.85 13.69 22.44
CA ARG A 125 -4.38 12.55 23.18
C ARG A 125 -3.48 11.33 22.97
N THR A 126 -3.63 10.34 23.83
CA THR A 126 -2.88 9.09 23.67
C THR A 126 -3.34 8.36 22.40
N PHE A 127 -2.46 7.53 21.82
CA PHE A 127 -2.86 6.66 20.69
C PHE A 127 -3.98 5.71 21.13
N ARG A 128 -3.97 5.24 22.39
CA ARG A 128 -5.07 4.46 22.97
C ARG A 128 -6.42 5.17 22.84
N GLU A 129 -6.51 6.43 23.28
CA GLU A 129 -7.74 7.22 23.20
C GLU A 129 -8.12 7.59 21.76
N THR A 130 -7.14 7.73 20.88
CA THR A 130 -7.36 8.18 19.49
C THR A 130 -7.84 7.05 18.59
N PHE A 131 -7.25 5.86 18.72
CA PHE A 131 -7.50 4.74 17.82
C PHE A 131 -8.35 3.63 18.45
N GLU A 132 -8.40 3.54 19.78
CA GLU A 132 -9.16 2.56 20.57
C GLU A 132 -8.67 1.10 20.42
N THR A 133 -8.44 0.63 19.18
CA THR A 133 -8.03 -0.74 18.83
C THR A 133 -6.83 -0.74 17.89
N ALA A 134 -6.09 -1.86 17.87
CA ALA A 134 -4.99 -2.06 16.92
C ALA A 134 -5.48 -2.05 15.47
N GLU A 135 -6.64 -2.64 15.20
CA GLU A 135 -7.23 -2.67 13.86
C GLU A 135 -7.50 -1.26 13.33
N ASN A 136 -8.16 -0.41 14.13
CA ASN A 136 -8.34 0.99 13.80
C ASN A 136 -7.00 1.70 13.59
N PHE A 137 -6.03 1.45 14.46
CA PHE A 137 -4.69 2.03 14.33
C PHE A 137 -4.02 1.67 13.00
N CYS A 138 -4.03 0.40 12.58
CA CYS A 138 -3.36 -0.03 11.35
C CYS A 138 -4.17 0.26 10.08
N HIS A 139 -5.49 0.22 10.13
CA HIS A 139 -6.36 0.58 8.99
C HIS A 139 -6.31 2.09 8.72
N LYS A 140 -6.21 2.90 9.78
CA LYS A 140 -6.01 4.34 9.67
C LYS A 140 -4.59 4.62 9.21
N GLU A 141 -4.45 5.64 8.39
CA GLU A 141 -3.16 5.94 7.77
C GLU A 141 -2.32 6.86 8.66
N VAL A 142 -1.87 6.25 9.75
CA VAL A 142 -0.79 6.69 10.63
C VAL A 142 0.52 6.15 10.05
N SER A 143 0.95 6.71 8.92
CA SER A 143 2.33 6.50 8.48
C SER A 143 2.84 7.67 7.62
N PRO A 144 4.11 8.09 7.76
CA PRO A 144 4.71 9.07 6.87
C PRO A 144 4.79 8.65 5.40
N HIS A 145 4.78 7.35 5.10
CA HIS A 145 4.94 6.87 3.73
C HIS A 145 3.83 7.35 2.79
N VAL A 146 2.71 7.77 3.35
CA VAL A 146 1.58 8.38 2.64
C VAL A 146 1.93 9.67 1.90
N LEU A 147 3.01 10.33 2.32
CA LEU A 147 3.55 11.55 1.75
C LEU A 147 4.57 11.29 0.64
N ALA A 148 4.88 10.01 0.39
CA ALA A 148 5.79 9.64 -0.67
C ALA A 148 5.23 10.01 -2.04
N THR A 149 6.02 10.76 -2.80
CA THR A 149 5.66 11.24 -4.15
C THR A 149 6.13 10.33 -5.27
N ARG A 150 6.93 9.31 -4.93
CA ARG A 150 7.57 8.42 -5.90
C ARG A 150 6.62 7.28 -6.29
N VAL A 151 6.49 7.08 -7.60
CA VAL A 151 5.77 5.97 -8.23
C VAL A 151 6.32 4.64 -7.71
N LEU A 152 5.50 3.88 -6.97
CA LEU A 152 5.88 2.62 -6.33
C LEU A 152 6.41 1.60 -7.35
N THR A 153 5.76 1.46 -8.51
CA THR A 153 6.18 0.53 -9.56
C THR A 153 7.56 0.88 -10.13
N ARG A 154 7.92 2.16 -10.23
CA ARG A 154 9.24 2.59 -10.72
C ARG A 154 10.36 2.33 -9.71
N LYS A 155 10.06 2.29 -8.40
CA LYS A 155 11.07 1.97 -7.37
C LYS A 155 11.61 0.54 -7.54
N CYS A 156 10.73 -0.41 -7.85
CA CYS A 156 11.07 -1.84 -7.90
C CYS A 156 11.59 -2.34 -9.27
N LEU A 157 11.36 -1.60 -10.35
CA LEU A 157 11.85 -1.99 -11.69
C LEU A 157 13.38 -1.93 -11.83
N ALA A 158 14.08 -1.30 -10.87
CA ALA A 158 15.53 -1.20 -10.88
C ALA A 158 16.25 -2.45 -10.32
N SER A 159 15.56 -3.36 -9.63
CA SER A 159 16.22 -4.38 -8.80
C SER A 159 15.91 -5.84 -9.10
N ASP A 160 14.91 -6.19 -9.93
CA ASP A 160 14.74 -7.60 -10.28
C ASP A 160 13.94 -7.86 -11.58
N ALA A 161 14.66 -8.13 -12.67
CA ALA A 161 14.08 -8.64 -13.92
C ALA A 161 13.76 -10.15 -13.87
N SER A 162 14.03 -10.85 -12.76
CA SER A 162 13.86 -12.31 -12.68
C SER A 162 12.44 -12.75 -12.33
N LEU A 163 11.61 -11.90 -11.72
CA LEU A 163 10.16 -12.16 -11.59
C LEU A 163 9.43 -12.04 -12.95
N LEU A 164 10.05 -11.38 -13.93
CA LEU A 164 9.52 -11.12 -15.27
C LEU A 164 9.76 -12.25 -16.28
N LEU A 165 10.43 -13.36 -15.92
CA LEU A 165 10.86 -14.38 -16.88
C LEU A 165 10.34 -15.80 -16.59
N ARG A 166 9.02 -16.00 -16.70
CA ARG A 166 8.41 -17.25 -17.23
C ARG A 166 7.11 -17.05 -18.04
N VAL A 167 6.95 -15.91 -18.71
CA VAL A 167 6.04 -15.80 -19.87
C VAL A 167 6.90 -15.70 -21.12
N LYS A 168 7.43 -16.84 -21.58
CA LYS A 168 8.06 -16.93 -22.91
C LYS A 168 6.97 -16.95 -23.97
N ASN A 169 6.38 -15.79 -24.26
CA ASN A 169 5.81 -15.53 -25.58
C ASN A 169 6.14 -14.10 -25.97
N ARG A 170 7.30 -13.94 -26.61
CA ARG A 170 7.99 -12.68 -26.90
C ARG A 170 7.35 -11.93 -28.09
N ARG A 171 6.01 -11.96 -28.16
CA ARG A 171 5.15 -11.26 -29.13
C ARG A 171 3.95 -10.53 -28.52
N LEU A 172 3.77 -10.58 -27.20
CA LEU A 172 2.59 -9.99 -26.53
C LEU A 172 2.89 -8.91 -25.48
N ILE A 173 4.14 -8.50 -25.30
CA ILE A 173 4.46 -7.51 -24.26
C ILE A 173 5.45 -6.50 -24.83
N GLY A 174 4.93 -5.57 -25.64
CA GLY A 174 5.55 -4.28 -25.86
C GLY A 174 5.49 -3.49 -24.54
N GLY A 175 6.54 -2.73 -24.24
CA GLY A 175 6.56 -1.86 -23.07
C GLY A 175 5.32 -0.98 -23.02
N ALA A 176 4.78 -0.79 -21.81
CA ALA A 176 3.57 -0.02 -21.47
C ALA A 176 2.25 -0.80 -21.25
N ASP A 177 2.27 -2.00 -20.66
CA ASP A 177 1.01 -2.69 -20.31
C ASP A 177 1.02 -3.49 -19.00
N TRP A 178 1.42 -2.85 -17.89
CA TRP A 178 0.93 -3.24 -16.55
C TRP A 178 -0.47 -2.63 -16.27
N LEU A 179 -1.15 -2.12 -17.30
CA LEU A 179 -2.51 -1.64 -17.21
C LEU A 179 -3.47 -2.82 -17.21
N ALA A 180 -4.15 -2.98 -16.08
CA ALA A 180 -5.43 -3.68 -15.94
C ALA A 180 -5.39 -5.22 -15.93
N VAL A 181 -4.97 -5.79 -14.80
CA VAL A 181 -5.75 -6.91 -14.24
C VAL A 181 -7.08 -6.30 -13.76
N ARG A 182 -8.04 -6.20 -14.68
CA ARG A 182 -9.38 -5.64 -14.42
C ARG A 182 -10.26 -6.71 -13.78
N ALA A 183 -9.99 -7.05 -12.52
CA ALA A 183 -11.06 -7.49 -11.64
C ALA A 183 -11.57 -6.22 -10.96
N LYS A 184 -12.61 -5.59 -11.51
CA LYS A 184 -13.41 -4.64 -10.73
C LYS A 184 -14.25 -5.49 -9.79
N PRO A 185 -14.05 -5.46 -8.46
CA PRO A 185 -15.18 -5.75 -7.59
C PRO A 185 -16.19 -4.65 -7.87
N SER A 186 -17.44 -5.01 -8.09
CA SER A 186 -18.53 -4.03 -8.15
C SER A 186 -18.73 -3.44 -6.77
N LEU A 187 -17.95 -2.42 -6.41
CA LEU A 187 -18.33 -1.49 -5.35
C LEU A 187 -18.83 -0.20 -6.02
N SER A 188 -20.15 -0.09 -6.01
CA SER A 188 -20.93 1.10 -6.27
C SER A 188 -20.50 2.27 -5.38
N THR A 189 -20.25 3.42 -6.00
CA THR A 189 -20.67 4.74 -5.50
C THR A 189 -20.29 5.14 -4.06
N VAL A 190 -19.08 4.81 -3.61
CA VAL A 190 -18.44 5.52 -2.50
C VAL A 190 -17.25 6.24 -3.11
N ARG A 191 -17.16 7.57 -2.98
CA ARG A 191 -15.87 8.25 -3.15
C ARG A 191 -14.97 7.62 -2.09
N PRO A 192 -14.04 6.72 -2.45
CA PRO A 192 -13.24 6.06 -1.43
C PRO A 192 -12.56 7.17 -0.67
N HIS A 193 -12.49 7.06 0.65
CA HIS A 193 -11.60 7.92 1.41
C HIS A 193 -10.19 7.67 0.85
N VAL A 194 -9.74 8.50 -0.10
CA VAL A 194 -8.60 8.27 -1.01
C VAL A 194 -7.27 8.04 -0.27
N TRP A 195 -7.30 8.29 1.04
CA TRP A 195 -6.18 8.37 1.94
C TRP A 195 -6.26 7.35 3.09
N ASP A 196 -7.28 6.48 3.10
CA ASP A 196 -7.51 5.45 4.12
C ASP A 196 -7.29 4.06 3.50
N GLU A 197 -6.96 3.03 4.32
CA GLU A 197 -6.93 1.60 3.93
C GLU A 197 -5.65 1.09 3.23
N SER A 198 -4.46 1.59 3.61
CA SER A 198 -3.18 0.99 3.19
C SER A 198 -3.03 -0.45 3.65
N TRP A 199 -3.38 -0.73 4.91
CA TRP A 199 -3.31 -2.05 5.53
C TRP A 199 -4.70 -2.65 5.74
N GLU A 200 -4.79 -3.96 5.55
CA GLU A 200 -5.91 -4.81 5.96
C GLU A 200 -5.39 -5.80 6.99
N VAL A 201 -5.80 -5.66 8.26
CA VAL A 201 -5.37 -6.59 9.32
C VAL A 201 -5.88 -8.00 9.03
N THR A 202 -4.96 -8.95 9.00
CA THR A 202 -5.19 -10.33 8.57
C THR A 202 -4.65 -11.29 9.64
N PRO A 203 -5.43 -12.30 10.08
CA PRO A 203 -4.96 -13.31 11.03
C PRO A 203 -3.65 -13.98 10.60
N ASP A 204 -2.77 -14.24 11.56
CA ASP A 204 -1.45 -14.83 11.34
C ASP A 204 -1.47 -16.22 10.70
N GLU A 205 -2.59 -16.95 10.81
CA GLU A 205 -2.80 -18.26 10.18
C GLU A 205 -3.05 -18.17 8.67
N LEU A 206 -3.40 -16.98 8.18
CA LEU A 206 -3.62 -16.71 6.76
C LEU A 206 -2.36 -16.11 6.13
N ALA A 207 -2.36 -16.02 4.80
CA ALA A 207 -1.25 -15.40 4.07
C ALA A 207 -1.25 -13.88 4.28
N CYS A 208 -0.42 -13.41 5.21
CA CYS A 208 -0.27 -12.00 5.56
C CYS A 208 1.20 -11.53 5.43
N MET A 209 1.37 -10.25 5.12
CA MET A 209 2.63 -9.54 5.01
C MET A 209 3.17 -9.16 6.40
N ARG A 210 4.48 -9.35 6.56
CA ARG A 210 5.26 -8.89 7.71
C ARG A 210 5.94 -7.56 7.40
N ILE A 211 5.79 -6.57 8.27
CA ILE A 211 6.48 -5.26 8.16
C ILE A 211 7.95 -5.37 8.57
N TRP A 212 8.32 -6.42 9.29
CA TRP A 212 9.71 -6.74 9.61
C TRP A 212 9.90 -8.25 9.75
N PHE A 213 11.07 -8.76 9.40
CA PHE A 213 11.39 -10.19 9.49
C PHE A 213 12.90 -10.41 9.63
N ASP A 214 13.29 -11.59 10.09
CA ASP A 214 14.69 -12.03 10.08
C ASP A 214 15.11 -12.38 8.65
N GLY A 215 15.83 -11.46 7.99
CA GLY A 215 16.29 -11.64 6.62
C GLY A 215 17.17 -12.88 6.39
N SER A 216 17.80 -13.44 7.42
CA SER A 216 18.60 -14.67 7.31
C SER A 216 17.76 -15.92 7.05
N LYS A 217 16.46 -15.87 7.39
CA LYS A 217 15.48 -16.95 7.16
C LYS A 217 14.73 -16.81 5.83
N GLY A 218 15.11 -15.82 5.02
CA GLY A 218 14.41 -15.47 3.79
C GLY A 218 13.21 -14.54 4.02
N ASN A 219 12.68 -14.00 2.93
CA ASN A 219 11.57 -13.04 2.98
C ASN A 219 10.22 -13.77 2.95
N PRO A 220 9.44 -13.77 4.05
CA PRO A 220 8.14 -14.47 4.11
C PRO A 220 7.09 -13.86 3.15
N ASN A 221 7.25 -12.58 2.80
CA ASN A 221 6.34 -11.85 1.92
C ASN A 221 6.36 -12.34 0.46
N ASP A 222 7.37 -13.15 0.10
CA ASP A 222 7.48 -13.77 -1.22
C ASP A 222 6.33 -14.72 -1.52
N ASN A 223 5.94 -15.54 -0.54
CA ASN A 223 4.84 -16.47 -0.73
C ASN A 223 3.49 -15.75 -0.78
N VAL A 224 3.31 -14.74 0.07
CA VAL A 224 2.08 -13.93 0.13
C VAL A 224 1.83 -13.24 -1.19
N ALA A 225 2.84 -12.59 -1.77
CA ALA A 225 2.75 -11.97 -3.09
C ALA A 225 2.43 -12.99 -4.20
N LYS A 226 3.07 -14.16 -4.19
CA LYS A 226 2.82 -15.22 -5.18
C LYS A 226 1.38 -15.75 -5.12
N LEU A 227 0.85 -15.96 -3.91
CA LEU A 227 -0.53 -16.41 -3.71
C LEU A 227 -1.52 -15.36 -4.24
N ARG A 228 -1.29 -14.07 -3.96
CA ARG A 228 -2.13 -13.00 -4.47
C ARG A 228 -2.10 -12.90 -6.00
N VAL A 229 -0.92 -13.01 -6.61
CA VAL A 229 -0.80 -13.05 -8.09
C VAL A 229 -1.58 -14.24 -8.67
N ALA A 230 -1.46 -15.43 -8.06
CA ALA A 230 -2.19 -16.61 -8.52
C ALA A 230 -3.71 -16.43 -8.41
N GLU A 231 -4.20 -15.82 -7.33
CA GLU A 231 -5.61 -15.46 -7.16
C GLU A 231 -6.08 -14.48 -8.24
N LEU A 232 -5.34 -13.39 -8.45
CA LEU A 232 -5.65 -12.38 -9.48
C LEU A 232 -5.70 -12.98 -10.90
N VAL A 233 -4.78 -13.88 -11.23
CA VAL A 233 -4.77 -14.60 -12.51
C VAL A 233 -5.98 -15.54 -12.63
N ARG A 234 -6.36 -16.24 -11.56
CA ARG A 234 -7.56 -17.08 -11.54
C ARG A 234 -8.82 -16.26 -11.74
N MET A 235 -8.93 -15.11 -11.06
CA MET A 235 -10.05 -14.18 -11.21
C MET A 235 -10.16 -13.68 -12.66
N ALA A 236 -9.05 -13.27 -13.27
CA ALA A 236 -9.01 -12.84 -14.67
C ALA A 236 -9.44 -13.95 -15.64
N ASN A 237 -9.06 -15.20 -15.38
CA ASN A 237 -9.44 -16.35 -16.20
C ASN A 237 -10.89 -16.84 -15.95
N SER A 238 -11.46 -16.54 -14.78
CA SER A 238 -12.86 -16.87 -14.44
C SER A 238 -13.88 -15.87 -15.01
N GLY A 239 -13.42 -14.72 -15.50
CA GLY A 239 -14.20 -13.86 -16.39
C GLY A 239 -14.34 -14.53 -17.75
N GLY A 240 -15.23 -15.53 -17.83
CA GLY A 240 -15.41 -16.38 -19.00
C GLY A 240 -15.66 -15.62 -20.31
N PRO A 241 -15.51 -16.28 -21.47
CA PRO A 241 -15.85 -15.65 -22.74
C PRO A 241 -17.31 -15.19 -22.68
N VAL A 242 -17.57 -13.94 -23.04
CA VAL A 242 -18.92 -13.50 -23.38
C VAL A 242 -19.40 -14.47 -24.46
N SER A 243 -20.41 -15.28 -24.13
CA SER A 243 -20.89 -16.35 -25.00
C SER A 243 -21.08 -15.81 -26.42
N LEU A 244 -20.53 -16.49 -27.44
CA LEU A 244 -20.73 -16.11 -28.85
C LEU A 244 -22.23 -15.93 -29.18
N HIS A 245 -23.12 -16.63 -28.45
CA HIS A 245 -24.56 -16.41 -28.53
C HIS A 245 -24.99 -15.00 -28.14
N HIS A 246 -24.43 -14.39 -27.10
CA HIS A 246 -24.75 -13.02 -26.71
C HIS A 246 -24.31 -12.01 -27.78
N SER A 247 -23.14 -12.19 -28.38
CA SER A 247 -22.67 -11.35 -29.48
C SER A 247 -23.50 -11.52 -30.75
N LEU A 248 -23.92 -12.74 -31.09
CA LEU A 248 -24.79 -13.02 -32.24
C LEU A 248 -26.19 -12.45 -32.05
N VAL A 249 -26.77 -12.56 -30.85
CA VAL A 249 -28.08 -11.98 -30.52
C VAL A 249 -28.03 -10.45 -30.59
N LEU A 250 -26.97 -9.82 -30.07
CA LEU A 250 -26.80 -8.36 -30.15
C LEU A 250 -26.64 -7.88 -31.60
N MET A 251 -25.89 -8.62 -32.42
CA MET A 251 -25.73 -8.31 -33.85
C MET A 251 -27.03 -8.50 -34.64
N LEU A 252 -27.80 -9.54 -34.36
CA LEU A 252 -29.11 -9.76 -35.00
C LEU A 252 -30.13 -8.68 -34.59
N LEU A 253 -30.13 -8.26 -33.33
CA LEU A 253 -30.95 -7.15 -32.85
C LEU A 253 -30.56 -5.82 -33.50
N LEU A 254 -29.25 -5.54 -33.64
CA LEU A 254 -28.76 -4.35 -34.34
C LEU A 254 -29.16 -4.34 -35.83
N VAL A 255 -29.07 -5.50 -36.51
CA VAL A 255 -29.50 -5.61 -37.92
C VAL A 255 -31.01 -5.43 -38.06
N ALA A 256 -31.81 -5.97 -37.15
CA ALA A 256 -33.26 -5.80 -37.15
C ALA A 256 -33.66 -4.33 -36.92
N VAL A 257 -32.99 -3.65 -35.98
CA VAL A 257 -33.18 -2.22 -35.71
C VAL A 257 -32.80 -1.38 -36.92
N VAL A 258 -31.64 -1.61 -37.53
CA VAL A 258 -31.21 -0.88 -38.75
C VAL A 258 -32.21 -1.09 -39.89
N ARG A 259 -32.77 -2.29 -40.06
CA ARG A 259 -33.80 -2.56 -41.08
C ARG A 259 -35.14 -1.88 -40.78
N LEU A 260 -35.52 -1.74 -39.52
CA LEU A 260 -36.74 -1.00 -39.11
C LEU A 260 -36.61 0.52 -39.33
N PHE A 261 -35.39 1.06 -39.28
CA PHE A 261 -35.11 2.48 -39.54
C PHE A 261 -34.74 2.78 -41.01
N SER A 262 -34.61 1.76 -41.86
CA SER A 262 -34.28 1.90 -43.29
C SER A 262 -35.46 1.55 -44.21
N ALA A 263 -36.68 1.45 -43.67
CA ALA A 263 -37.92 1.18 -44.39
C ALA A 263 -38.88 2.38 -44.28
#